data_AF-A0A960AV91-F1
#
_entry.id   AF-A0A960AV91-F1
#
_cell.length_a   1.000
_cell.length_b   1.000
_cell.length_c   1.000
_cell.angle_alpha   90.00
_cell.angle_beta   90.00
_cell.angle_gamma   90.00
#
_symmetry.space_group_name_H-M   'P 1'
#
loop_
_entity.id
_entity.type
_entity.pdbx_description
1 polymer ?
#
loop_
_entity_poly.entity_id
_entity_poly.type
_entity_poly.pdbx_seq_one_letter_code
_entity_poly.pdbx_strand_id
1 'polypeptide(L)'
;MEQQSTMNPVDEERSALRRAATASFIGNFVEWFDYASYAYLATTIAVVFFPTADRTAALLSTFTVFALSFILRPIGGIIWGTLGDRRGRRWALSWSILIMSGATFCIGLLPSWAVIGIWAPLGLLVLRMVQGFSASGEYAGAATFLSEYAPSNKRGLYTSLVPASTATGLLAGSLMVAMLFQLLSEDALQSWGWRIPFLMAGPLGLIGRYIRVHLEDSPRSSSANTTSWMGLR
;
A
#
# COMPACT_ATOMS: atom_id res chain seq x y z
N MET A 1 -24.73 12.67 37.34
CA MET A 1 -25.21 11.73 36.31
C MET A 1 -24.25 11.81 35.15
N GLU A 2 -23.26 10.92 35.10
CA GLU A 2 -22.47 10.69 33.89
C GLU A 2 -22.12 9.20 33.91
N GLN A 3 -22.98 8.41 33.28
CA GLN A 3 -22.71 6.99 33.03
C GLN A 3 -21.56 6.93 32.03
N GLN A 4 -20.36 6.73 32.53
CA GLN A 4 -19.21 6.36 31.72
C GLN A 4 -19.52 4.96 31.16
N SER A 5 -20.00 4.92 29.92
CA SER A 5 -20.30 3.71 29.16
C SER A 5 -19.01 2.94 28.91
N THR A 6 -18.62 2.11 29.87
CA THR A 6 -17.52 1.16 29.71
C THR A 6 -17.97 0.12 28.70
N MET A 7 -17.41 0.15 27.48
CA MET A 7 -17.67 -0.89 26.49
C MET A 7 -17.26 -2.25 27.06
N ASN A 8 -18.03 -3.28 26.73
CA ASN A 8 -17.72 -4.65 27.12
C ASN A 8 -16.39 -5.08 26.45
N PRO A 9 -15.52 -5.88 27.10
CA PRO A 9 -14.21 -6.27 26.54
C PRO A 9 -14.31 -6.95 25.17
N VAL A 10 -15.41 -7.69 24.94
CA VAL A 10 -15.71 -8.37 23.67
C VAL A 10 -16.05 -7.38 22.54
N ASP A 11 -16.67 -6.25 22.89
CA ASP A 11 -17.03 -5.20 21.93
C ASP A 11 -15.80 -4.34 21.57
N GLU A 12 -14.90 -4.13 22.52
CA GLU A 12 -13.60 -3.48 22.28
C GLU A 12 -12.72 -4.32 21.33
N GLU A 13 -12.64 -5.64 21.55
CA GLU A 13 -11.86 -6.56 20.70
C GLU A 13 -12.43 -6.63 19.27
N ARG A 14 -13.76 -6.70 19.12
CA ARG A 14 -14.43 -6.66 17.81
C ARG A 14 -14.26 -5.33 17.09
N SER A 15 -14.29 -4.22 17.82
CA SER A 15 -14.01 -2.90 17.28
C SER A 15 -12.57 -2.83 16.78
N ALA A 16 -11.59 -3.21 17.61
CA ALA A 16 -10.18 -3.25 17.22
C ALA A 16 -9.91 -4.14 15.99
N LEU A 17 -10.54 -5.32 15.92
CA LEU A 17 -10.47 -6.21 14.75
C LEU A 17 -11.01 -5.54 13.48
N ARG A 18 -12.22 -4.96 13.53
CA ARG A 18 -12.82 -4.28 12.37
C ARG A 18 -11.94 -3.12 11.90
N ARG A 19 -11.42 -2.36 12.85
CA ARG A 19 -10.55 -1.22 12.59
C ARG A 19 -9.25 -1.65 11.90
N ALA A 20 -8.55 -2.65 12.45
CA ALA A 20 -7.34 -3.21 11.85
C ALA A 20 -7.61 -3.86 10.46
N ALA A 21 -8.76 -4.52 10.29
CA ALA A 21 -9.19 -5.06 9.01
C ALA A 21 -9.39 -3.96 7.96
N THR A 22 -10.06 -2.87 8.31
CA THR A 22 -10.27 -1.72 7.41
C THR A 22 -8.96 -1.03 7.04
N ALA A 23 -8.07 -0.82 8.01
CA ALA A 23 -6.75 -0.23 7.75
C ALA A 23 -5.89 -1.09 6.81
N SER A 24 -5.90 -2.40 7.02
CA SER A 24 -5.18 -3.36 6.17
C SER A 24 -5.79 -3.45 4.78
N PHE A 25 -7.12 -3.43 4.68
CA PHE A 25 -7.85 -3.41 3.41
C PHE A 25 -7.48 -2.17 2.59
N ILE A 26 -7.45 -0.98 3.22
CA ILE A 26 -7.13 0.28 2.54
C ILE A 26 -5.67 0.29 2.07
N GLY A 27 -4.72 -0.12 2.92
CA GLY A 27 -3.30 -0.19 2.54
C GLY A 27 -3.08 -1.09 1.33
N ASN A 28 -3.64 -2.30 1.39
CA ASN A 28 -3.57 -3.26 0.30
C ASN A 28 -4.29 -2.77 -0.96
N PHE A 29 -5.46 -2.15 -0.82
CA PHE A 29 -6.18 -1.55 -1.95
C PHE A 29 -5.33 -0.50 -2.68
N VAL A 30 -4.71 0.42 -1.95
CA VAL A 30 -3.88 1.50 -2.53
C VAL A 30 -2.65 0.92 -3.24
N GLU A 31 -2.02 -0.10 -2.65
CA GLU A 31 -0.89 -0.80 -3.26
C GLU A 31 -1.28 -1.41 -4.62
N TRP A 32 -2.35 -2.21 -4.65
CA TRP A 32 -2.78 -2.89 -5.87
C TRP A 32 -3.38 -1.95 -6.91
N PHE A 33 -3.99 -0.84 -6.46
CA PHE A 33 -4.43 0.24 -7.34
C PHE A 33 -3.25 0.87 -8.11
N ASP A 34 -2.15 1.20 -7.43
CA ASP A 34 -0.95 1.75 -8.07
C ASP A 34 -0.33 0.74 -9.04
N TYR A 35 -0.23 -0.53 -8.63
CA TYR A 35 0.35 -1.58 -9.47
C TYR A 35 -0.44 -1.82 -10.74
N ALA A 36 -1.77 -1.89 -10.64
CA ALA A 36 -2.63 -1.94 -11.81
C ALA A 36 -2.44 -0.70 -12.68
N SER A 37 -2.51 0.50 -12.09
CA SER A 37 -2.39 1.75 -12.83
C SER A 37 -1.08 1.83 -13.63
N TYR A 38 0.05 1.44 -13.03
CA TYR A 38 1.33 1.37 -13.71
C TYR A 38 1.36 0.34 -14.84
N ALA A 39 0.86 -0.88 -14.59
CA ALA A 39 0.84 -1.95 -15.58
C ALA A 39 -0.01 -1.57 -16.81
N TYR A 40 -1.18 -0.97 -16.59
CA TYR A 40 -2.06 -0.54 -17.68
C TYR A 40 -1.56 0.72 -18.40
N LEU A 41 -0.81 1.59 -17.72
CA LEU A 41 -0.14 2.75 -18.34
C LEU A 41 1.24 2.44 -18.92
N ALA A 42 1.68 1.18 -18.94
CA ALA A 42 3.03 0.81 -19.34
C ALA A 42 3.42 1.33 -20.74
N THR A 43 2.47 1.33 -21.69
CA THR A 43 2.69 1.88 -23.03
C THR A 43 2.91 3.39 -23.03
N THR A 44 2.17 4.12 -22.22
CA THR A 44 2.34 5.57 -22.04
C THR A 44 3.65 5.88 -21.31
N ILE A 45 3.94 5.16 -20.23
CA ILE A 45 5.18 5.33 -19.44
C ILE A 45 6.42 5.04 -20.29
N ALA A 46 6.36 4.02 -21.14
CA ALA A 46 7.44 3.71 -22.08
C ALA A 46 7.77 4.92 -22.98
N VAL A 47 6.76 5.61 -23.52
CA VAL A 47 6.97 6.82 -24.34
C VAL A 47 7.50 8.00 -23.50
N VAL A 48 6.97 8.19 -22.29
CA VAL A 48 7.30 9.34 -21.44
C VAL A 48 8.71 9.26 -20.83
N PHE A 49 9.15 8.06 -20.45
CA PHE A 49 10.37 7.84 -19.67
C PHE A 49 11.49 7.14 -20.44
N PHE A 50 11.16 6.40 -21.51
CA PHE A 50 12.13 5.63 -22.28
C PHE A 50 11.99 5.91 -23.79
N PRO A 51 12.22 7.15 -24.26
CA PRO A 51 12.15 7.44 -25.67
C PRO A 51 13.34 6.79 -26.40
N THR A 52 13.12 5.57 -26.87
CA THR A 52 14.04 4.80 -27.73
C THR A 52 13.46 4.68 -29.12
N ALA A 53 14.31 4.52 -30.13
CA ALA A 53 13.87 4.26 -31.51
C ALA A 53 13.08 2.93 -31.63
N ASP A 54 13.35 1.98 -30.74
CA ASP A 54 12.63 0.72 -30.64
C ASP A 54 11.58 0.75 -29.52
N ARG A 55 10.30 0.67 -29.89
CA ARG A 55 9.16 0.65 -28.96
C ARG A 55 9.15 -0.59 -28.06
N THR A 56 9.67 -1.72 -28.55
CA THR A 56 9.75 -2.96 -27.78
C THR A 56 10.74 -2.82 -26.64
N ALA A 57 11.91 -2.23 -26.92
CA ALA A 57 12.92 -1.96 -25.90
C ALA A 57 12.41 -1.02 -24.79
N ALA A 58 11.63 0.01 -25.14
CA ALA A 58 11.02 0.93 -24.17
C ALA A 58 10.01 0.22 -23.24
N LEU A 59 9.16 -0.65 -23.81
CA LEU A 59 8.22 -1.46 -23.04
C LEU A 59 8.93 -2.46 -22.13
N LEU A 60 9.94 -3.16 -22.64
CA LEU A 60 10.76 -4.08 -21.85
C LEU A 60 11.46 -3.35 -20.70
N SER A 61 11.96 -2.13 -20.93
CA SER A 61 12.57 -1.31 -19.87
C SER A 61 11.55 -0.91 -18.81
N THR A 62 10.34 -0.54 -19.21
CA THR A 62 9.24 -0.20 -18.29
C THR A 62 8.84 -1.39 -17.40
N PHE A 63 8.76 -2.59 -17.98
CA PHE A 63 8.51 -3.82 -17.23
C PHE A 63 9.73 -4.26 -16.40
N THR A 64 10.95 -3.97 -16.84
CA THR A 64 12.16 -4.24 -16.07
C THR A 64 12.18 -3.41 -14.80
N VAL A 65 11.87 -2.11 -14.89
CA VAL A 65 11.71 -1.25 -13.70
C VAL A 65 10.63 -1.80 -12.76
N PHE A 66 9.50 -2.25 -13.32
CA PHE A 66 8.45 -2.89 -12.54
C PHE A 66 8.96 -4.14 -11.82
N ALA A 67 9.62 -5.06 -12.53
CA ALA A 67 10.14 -6.31 -11.98
C ALA A 67 11.24 -6.09 -10.93
N LEU A 68 12.16 -5.14 -11.14
CA LEU A 68 13.22 -4.82 -10.18
C LEU A 68 12.65 -4.35 -8.83
N SER A 69 11.50 -3.67 -8.82
CA SER A 69 10.84 -3.28 -7.58
C SER A 69 10.41 -4.47 -6.71
N PHE A 70 10.09 -5.61 -7.32
CA PHE A 70 9.71 -6.82 -6.59
C PHE A 70 10.88 -7.46 -5.83
N ILE A 71 12.12 -7.30 -6.34
CA ILE A 71 13.34 -7.81 -5.69
C ILE A 71 13.57 -7.13 -4.33
N LEU A 72 13.10 -5.89 -4.17
CA LEU A 72 13.22 -5.13 -2.93
C LEU A 72 12.18 -5.54 -1.89
N ARG A 73 11.11 -6.24 -2.27
CA ARG A 73 10.04 -6.66 -1.34
C ARG A 73 10.55 -7.63 -0.26
N PRO A 74 11.29 -8.72 -0.55
CA PRO A 74 11.85 -9.56 0.50
C PRO A 74 12.74 -8.79 1.49
N ILE A 75 13.57 -7.89 0.97
CA ILE A 75 14.48 -7.06 1.76
C ILE A 75 13.70 -6.14 2.71
N GLY A 76 12.68 -5.45 2.18
CA GLY A 76 11.77 -4.66 2.99
C GLY A 76 11.06 -5.51 4.05
N GLY A 77 10.64 -6.73 3.71
CA GLY A 77 9.88 -7.58 4.64
C GLY A 77 10.71 -7.96 5.87
N ILE A 78 11.99 -8.23 5.68
CA ILE A 78 12.94 -8.49 6.77
C ILE A 78 13.14 -7.23 7.62
N ILE A 79 13.33 -6.08 6.98
CA ILE A 79 13.59 -4.81 7.70
C ILE A 79 12.35 -4.34 8.45
N TRP A 80 11.18 -4.27 7.80
CA TRP A 80 9.92 -3.87 8.43
C TRP A 80 9.45 -4.88 9.47
N GLY A 81 9.74 -6.17 9.29
CA GLY A 81 9.51 -7.21 10.30
C GLY A 81 10.32 -6.95 11.57
N THR A 82 11.65 -6.89 11.45
CA THR A 82 12.55 -6.64 12.59
C THR A 82 12.29 -5.28 13.26
N LEU A 83 11.95 -4.25 12.48
CA LEU A 83 11.64 -2.92 12.99
C LEU A 83 10.25 -2.86 13.63
N GLY A 84 9.29 -3.64 13.11
CA GLY A 84 7.98 -3.86 13.72
C GLY A 84 8.06 -4.59 15.05
N ASP A 85 8.95 -5.57 15.18
CA ASP A 85 9.17 -6.30 16.43
C ASP A 85 9.85 -5.41 17.49
N ARG A 86 10.76 -4.52 17.09
CA ARG A 86 11.50 -3.63 18.00
C ARG A 86 10.78 -2.34 18.39
N ARG A 87 10.13 -1.68 17.42
CA ARG A 87 9.50 -0.35 17.60
C ARG A 87 7.97 -0.39 17.58
N GLY A 88 7.40 -1.58 17.47
CA GLY A 88 5.97 -1.81 17.38
C GLY A 88 5.48 -1.88 15.93
N ARG A 89 4.64 -2.88 15.67
CA ARG A 89 4.06 -3.15 14.35
C ARG A 89 3.28 -1.95 13.80
N ARG A 90 2.63 -1.17 14.68
CA ARG A 90 1.95 0.11 14.37
C ARG A 90 2.86 1.10 13.65
N TRP A 91 4.05 1.32 14.19
CA TRP A 91 5.01 2.29 13.68
C TRP A 91 5.49 1.85 12.30
N ALA A 92 5.86 0.57 12.15
CA ALA A 92 6.33 0.01 10.90
C ALA A 92 5.30 0.13 9.76
N LEU A 93 4.06 -0.30 9.99
CA LEU A 93 3.03 -0.29 8.94
C LEU A 93 2.60 1.15 8.56
N SER A 94 2.54 2.07 9.53
CA SER A 94 2.19 3.46 9.25
C SER A 94 3.25 4.18 8.41
N TRP A 95 4.54 3.96 8.71
CA TRP A 95 5.63 4.51 7.92
C TRP A 95 5.72 3.86 6.54
N SER A 96 5.46 2.56 6.44
CA SER A 96 5.40 1.86 5.16
C SER A 96 4.36 2.48 4.23
N ILE A 97 3.12 2.71 4.69
CA ILE A 97 2.09 3.34 3.83
C ILE A 97 2.49 4.76 3.42
N LEU A 98 3.05 5.54 4.35
CA LEU A 98 3.50 6.90 4.04
C LEU A 98 4.62 6.93 2.99
N ILE A 99 5.62 6.07 3.13
CA ILE A 99 6.74 5.98 2.18
C ILE A 99 6.24 5.49 0.83
N MET A 100 5.34 4.51 0.82
CA MET A 100 4.71 4.01 -0.41
C MET A 100 3.94 5.11 -1.12
N SER A 101 2.95 5.72 -0.47
CA SER A 101 2.12 6.77 -1.04
C SER A 101 2.91 8.02 -1.42
N GLY A 102 3.92 8.39 -0.63
CA GLY A 102 4.83 9.48 -0.95
C GLY A 102 5.64 9.20 -2.21
N ALA A 103 6.21 8.00 -2.33
CA ALA A 103 6.94 7.60 -3.53
C ALA A 103 6.01 7.54 -4.76
N THR A 104 4.80 7.00 -4.62
CA THR A 104 3.78 7.02 -5.69
C THR A 104 3.45 8.44 -6.14
N PHE A 105 3.23 9.35 -5.18
CA PHE A 105 2.94 10.75 -5.48
C PHE A 105 4.12 11.42 -6.20
N CYS A 106 5.35 11.16 -5.75
CA CYS A 106 6.56 11.64 -6.42
C CYS A 106 6.71 11.12 -7.86
N ILE A 107 6.24 9.90 -8.17
CA ILE A 107 6.20 9.40 -9.56
C ILE A 107 5.28 10.28 -10.41
N GLY A 108 4.13 10.68 -9.87
CA GLY A 108 3.22 11.60 -10.55
C GLY A 108 3.81 12.99 -10.80
N LEU A 109 4.75 13.44 -9.96
CA LEU A 109 5.45 14.71 -10.12
C LEU A 109 6.71 14.61 -11.00
N LEU A 110 7.13 13.40 -11.34
CA LEU A 110 8.41 13.17 -12.00
C LEU A 110 8.38 13.79 -13.43
N PRO A 111 9.37 14.64 -13.78
CA PRO A 111 9.49 15.15 -15.14
C PRO A 111 9.78 14.04 -16.14
N SER A 112 9.34 14.23 -17.38
CA SER A 112 9.57 13.27 -18.46
C SER A 112 11.03 13.28 -18.93
N TRP A 113 11.40 12.28 -19.74
CA TRP A 113 12.71 12.24 -20.37
C TRP A 113 13.04 13.52 -21.16
N ALA A 114 12.04 14.11 -21.82
CA ALA A 114 12.23 15.34 -22.60
C ALA A 114 12.75 16.53 -21.75
N VAL A 115 12.51 16.52 -20.43
CA VAL A 115 12.90 17.61 -19.53
C VAL A 115 14.22 17.32 -18.81
N ILE A 116 14.40 16.09 -18.31
CA ILE A 116 15.55 15.75 -17.43
C ILE A 116 16.41 14.59 -17.95
N GLY A 117 16.13 14.05 -19.13
CA GLY A 117 16.88 12.97 -19.76
C GLY A 117 16.93 11.70 -18.91
N ILE A 118 18.14 11.11 -18.79
CA ILE A 118 18.41 9.85 -18.08
C ILE A 118 17.97 9.83 -16.62
N TRP A 119 17.85 10.99 -16.00
CA TRP A 119 17.35 11.11 -14.63
C TRP A 119 15.87 10.74 -14.50
N ALA A 120 15.08 10.81 -15.58
CA ALA A 120 13.67 10.43 -15.55
C ALA A 120 13.48 8.93 -15.26
N PRO A 121 14.01 7.98 -16.06
CA PRO A 121 13.86 6.55 -15.78
C PRO A 121 14.66 6.09 -14.56
N LEU A 122 15.79 6.74 -14.23
CA LEU A 122 16.51 6.45 -12.97
C LEU A 122 15.69 6.88 -11.75
N GLY A 123 15.07 8.06 -11.78
CA GLY A 123 14.16 8.52 -10.75
C GLY A 123 12.94 7.61 -10.61
N LEU A 124 12.36 7.20 -11.73
CA LEU A 124 11.25 6.25 -11.77
C LEU A 124 11.65 4.91 -11.12
N LEU A 125 12.83 4.39 -11.46
CA LEU A 125 13.38 3.17 -10.87
C LEU A 125 13.56 3.31 -9.36
N VAL A 126 14.21 4.37 -8.90
CA VAL A 126 14.45 4.59 -7.46
C VAL A 126 13.12 4.69 -6.71
N LEU A 127 12.16 5.48 -7.22
CA LEU A 127 10.84 5.61 -6.59
C LEU A 127 10.11 4.26 -6.55
N ARG A 128 10.16 3.49 -7.64
CA ARG A 128 9.58 2.14 -7.69
C ARG A 128 10.25 1.17 -6.71
N MET A 129 11.58 1.24 -6.57
CA MET A 129 12.30 0.44 -5.58
C MET A 129 11.93 0.82 -4.15
N VAL A 130 11.75 2.12 -3.86
CA VAL A 130 11.26 2.61 -2.56
C VAL A 130 9.83 2.12 -2.30
N GLN A 131 8.93 2.19 -3.29
CA GLN A 131 7.58 1.64 -3.17
C GLN A 131 7.60 0.14 -2.88
N GLY A 132 8.37 -0.64 -3.65
CA GLY A 132 8.49 -2.10 -3.47
C GLY A 132 9.07 -2.46 -2.11
N PHE A 133 10.12 -1.76 -1.68
CA PHE A 133 10.65 -1.89 -0.31
C PHE A 133 9.61 -1.56 0.76
N SER A 134 8.72 -0.61 0.50
CA SER A 134 7.69 -0.22 1.46
C SER A 134 6.54 -1.21 1.54
N ALA A 135 6.08 -1.71 0.39
CA ALA A 135 4.96 -2.65 0.24
C ALA A 135 5.26 -4.08 0.71
N SER A 136 6.35 -4.28 1.45
CA SER A 136 6.79 -5.58 1.89
C SER A 136 6.20 -5.97 3.25
N GLY A 137 5.38 -7.01 3.26
CA GLY A 137 4.87 -7.61 4.50
C GLY A 137 3.50 -7.10 4.96
N GLU A 138 2.93 -6.06 4.33
CA GLU A 138 1.54 -5.62 4.58
C GLU A 138 0.54 -6.74 4.26
N TYR A 139 0.66 -7.36 3.08
CA TYR A 139 -0.24 -8.45 2.65
C TYR A 139 -0.19 -9.67 3.57
N ALA A 140 1.02 -10.19 3.84
CA ALA A 140 1.21 -11.36 4.69
C ALA A 140 0.83 -11.07 6.15
N GLY A 141 1.19 -9.89 6.66
CA GLY A 141 0.85 -9.46 8.01
C GLY A 141 -0.66 -9.29 8.21
N ALA A 142 -1.37 -8.73 7.24
CA ALA A 142 -2.83 -8.59 7.27
C ALA A 142 -3.53 -9.94 7.28
N ALA A 143 -3.09 -10.87 6.43
CA ALA A 143 -3.67 -12.22 6.35
C ALA A 143 -3.46 -13.00 7.67
N THR A 144 -2.25 -12.98 8.24
CA THR A 144 -1.97 -13.62 9.53
C THR A 144 -2.78 -12.99 10.65
N PHE A 145 -2.78 -11.66 10.77
CA PHE A 145 -3.53 -10.95 11.81
C PHE A 145 -5.04 -11.27 11.74
N LEU A 146 -5.64 -11.22 10.55
CA LEU A 146 -7.05 -11.56 10.38
C LEU A 146 -7.32 -13.03 10.69
N SER A 147 -6.40 -13.94 10.39
CA SER A 147 -6.57 -15.37 10.70
C SER A 147 -6.45 -15.68 12.20
N GLU A 148 -5.60 -14.96 12.92
CA GLU A 148 -5.34 -15.14 14.36
C GLU A 148 -6.49 -14.58 15.21
N TYR A 149 -6.99 -13.40 14.87
CA TYR A 149 -8.01 -12.70 15.66
C TYR A 149 -9.44 -12.95 15.18
N ALA A 150 -9.65 -13.60 14.03
CA ALA A 150 -11.00 -13.90 13.57
C ALA A 150 -11.67 -14.98 14.45
N PRO A 151 -12.98 -14.84 14.74
CA PRO A 151 -13.77 -15.87 15.39
C PRO A 151 -13.68 -17.20 14.63
N SER A 152 -13.63 -18.32 15.35
CA SER A 152 -13.47 -19.67 14.77
C SER A 152 -14.46 -19.99 13.64
N ASN A 153 -15.69 -19.46 13.71
CA ASN A 153 -16.72 -19.66 12.69
C ASN A 153 -16.72 -18.64 11.52
N LYS A 154 -15.82 -17.63 11.54
CA LYS A 154 -15.77 -16.54 10.56
C LYS A 154 -14.37 -16.33 9.96
N ARG A 155 -13.39 -17.16 10.30
CA ARG A 155 -12.00 -17.04 9.83
C ARG A 155 -11.92 -16.87 8.30
N GLY A 156 -12.63 -17.72 7.56
CA GLY A 156 -12.68 -17.65 6.08
C GLY A 156 -13.19 -16.31 5.53
N LEU A 157 -14.18 -15.70 6.18
CA LEU A 157 -14.74 -14.40 5.78
C LEU A 157 -13.77 -13.25 6.07
N TYR A 158 -13.07 -13.28 7.20
CA TYR A 158 -12.08 -12.24 7.52
C TYR A 158 -10.82 -12.40 6.68
N THR A 159 -10.34 -13.62 6.45
CA THR A 159 -9.18 -13.86 5.59
C THR A 159 -9.46 -13.53 4.14
N SER A 160 -10.71 -13.65 3.66
CA SER A 160 -11.06 -13.30 2.27
C SER A 160 -11.08 -11.79 2.00
N LEU A 161 -11.04 -10.94 3.03
CA LEU A 161 -10.93 -9.48 2.86
C LEU A 161 -9.60 -9.07 2.19
N VAL A 162 -8.53 -9.84 2.38
CA VAL A 162 -7.22 -9.56 1.79
C VAL A 162 -7.21 -9.79 0.26
N PRO A 163 -7.62 -10.96 -0.27
CA PRO A 163 -7.77 -11.12 -1.72
C PRO A 163 -8.88 -10.24 -2.30
N ALA A 164 -9.95 -9.96 -1.54
CA ALA A 164 -11.01 -9.04 -1.99
C ALA A 164 -10.49 -7.59 -2.16
N SER A 165 -9.68 -7.07 -1.23
CA SER A 165 -9.05 -5.74 -1.40
C SER A 165 -8.10 -5.70 -2.58
N THR A 166 -7.36 -6.78 -2.80
CA THR A 166 -6.45 -6.93 -3.96
C THR A 166 -7.23 -6.84 -5.26
N ALA A 167 -8.28 -7.66 -5.41
CA ALA A 167 -9.14 -7.64 -6.60
C ALA A 167 -9.80 -6.26 -6.80
N THR A 168 -10.29 -5.64 -5.73
CA THR A 168 -10.92 -4.32 -5.78
C THR A 168 -9.91 -3.24 -6.20
N GLY A 169 -8.68 -3.28 -5.69
CA GLY A 169 -7.60 -2.36 -6.08
C GLY A 169 -7.23 -2.51 -7.55
N LEU A 170 -7.07 -3.74 -8.01
CA LEU A 170 -6.78 -4.05 -9.42
C LEU A 170 -7.90 -3.55 -10.36
N LEU A 171 -9.16 -3.82 -9.99
CA LEU A 171 -10.33 -3.36 -10.76
C LEU A 171 -10.46 -1.83 -10.76
N ALA A 172 -10.26 -1.18 -9.62
CA ALA A 172 -10.33 0.28 -9.55
C ALA A 172 -9.21 0.93 -10.37
N GLY A 173 -7.99 0.38 -10.33
CA GLY A 173 -6.86 0.86 -11.13
C GLY A 173 -7.10 0.67 -12.62
N SER A 174 -7.58 -0.51 -13.03
CA SER A 174 -7.88 -0.79 -14.44
C SER A 174 -9.01 0.09 -14.98
N LEU A 175 -10.09 0.28 -14.20
CA LEU A 175 -11.20 1.16 -14.56
C LEU A 175 -10.77 2.62 -14.67
N MET A 176 -9.95 3.10 -13.72
CA MET A 176 -9.40 4.45 -13.78
C MET A 176 -8.60 4.67 -15.06
N VAL A 177 -7.65 3.77 -15.36
CA VAL A 177 -6.83 3.89 -16.58
C VAL A 177 -7.70 3.76 -17.83
N ALA A 178 -8.67 2.85 -17.86
CA ALA A 178 -9.61 2.72 -18.97
C ALA A 178 -10.41 4.01 -19.21
N MET A 179 -10.88 4.67 -18.15
CA MET A 179 -11.55 5.98 -18.26
C MET A 179 -10.60 7.04 -18.83
N LEU A 180 -9.33 7.06 -18.42
CA LEU A 180 -8.36 8.00 -18.98
C LEU A 180 -8.15 7.79 -20.48
N PHE A 181 -8.00 6.54 -20.93
CA PHE A 181 -7.88 6.22 -22.36
C PHE A 181 -9.12 6.57 -23.17
N GLN A 182 -10.31 6.55 -22.56
CA GLN A 182 -11.57 6.91 -23.25
C GLN A 182 -11.83 8.42 -23.27
N LEU A 183 -11.40 9.15 -22.24
CA LEU A 183 -11.72 10.57 -22.07
C LEU A 183 -10.64 11.51 -22.61
N LEU A 184 -9.39 11.05 -22.69
CA LEU A 184 -8.26 11.87 -23.13
C LEU A 184 -7.74 11.42 -24.50
N SER A 185 -7.25 12.37 -25.29
CA SER A 185 -6.46 12.08 -26.48
C SER A 185 -5.09 11.48 -26.09
N GLU A 186 -4.42 10.81 -27.04
CA GLU A 186 -3.10 10.24 -26.82
C GLU A 186 -2.07 11.29 -26.36
N ASP A 187 -2.08 12.47 -26.98
CA ASP A 187 -1.22 13.60 -26.59
C ASP A 187 -1.51 14.09 -25.18
N ALA A 188 -2.79 14.20 -24.79
CA ALA A 188 -3.18 14.60 -23.45
C ALA A 188 -2.77 13.54 -22.41
N LEU A 189 -2.92 12.27 -22.75
CA LEU A 189 -2.54 11.16 -21.89
C LEU A 189 -1.03 11.12 -21.65
N GLN A 190 -0.21 11.28 -22.70
CA GLN A 190 1.25 11.30 -22.61
C GLN A 190 1.79 12.59 -21.96
N SER A 191 1.12 13.72 -22.17
CA SER A 191 1.57 15.01 -21.62
C SER A 191 1.27 15.19 -20.14
N TRP A 192 0.07 14.82 -19.64
CA TRP A 192 -0.30 14.99 -18.24
C TRP A 192 -1.23 13.91 -17.67
N GLY A 193 -2.09 13.29 -18.48
CA GLY A 193 -3.12 12.37 -18.02
C GLY A 193 -2.60 11.17 -17.23
N TRP A 194 -1.45 10.62 -17.63
CA TRP A 194 -0.81 9.49 -16.93
C TRP A 194 -0.46 9.79 -15.47
N ARG A 195 -0.33 11.07 -15.07
CA ARG A 195 0.03 11.45 -13.70
C ARG A 195 -1.13 11.29 -12.72
N ILE A 196 -2.37 11.34 -13.19
CA ILE A 196 -3.58 11.40 -12.35
C ILE A 196 -3.64 10.23 -11.36
N PRO A 197 -3.49 8.95 -11.77
CA PRO A 197 -3.57 7.83 -10.82
C PRO A 197 -2.49 7.89 -9.74
N PHE A 198 -1.29 8.33 -10.10
CA PHE A 198 -0.16 8.44 -9.17
C PHE A 198 -0.31 9.61 -8.19
N LEU A 199 -0.84 10.75 -8.64
CA LEU A 199 -1.08 11.91 -7.78
C LEU A 199 -2.21 11.67 -6.76
N MET A 200 -3.22 10.87 -7.12
CA MET A 200 -4.28 10.46 -6.18
C MET A 200 -3.74 9.63 -5.00
N ALA A 201 -2.60 8.96 -5.15
CA ALA A 201 -2.00 8.18 -4.08
C ALA A 201 -1.57 9.03 -2.87
N GLY A 202 -1.26 10.32 -3.07
CA GLY A 202 -0.94 11.26 -1.99
C GLY A 202 -2.11 11.43 -1.01
N PRO A 203 -3.27 11.96 -1.46
CA PRO A 203 -4.48 12.05 -0.65
C PRO A 203 -4.91 10.71 -0.04
N LEU A 204 -4.89 9.62 -0.84
CA LEU A 204 -5.26 8.29 -0.35
C LEU A 204 -4.32 7.79 0.75
N GLY A 205 -3.02 8.07 0.64
CA GLY A 205 -2.02 7.76 1.67
C GLY A 205 -2.20 8.54 2.96
N LEU A 206 -2.52 9.84 2.85
CA LEU A 206 -2.82 10.68 4.01
C LEU A 206 -4.09 10.22 4.73
N ILE A 207 -5.14 9.88 3.97
CA ILE A 207 -6.37 9.30 4.50
C ILE A 207 -6.07 7.95 5.17
N GLY A 208 -5.30 7.07 4.52
CA GLY A 208 -4.89 5.78 5.08
C GLY A 208 -4.12 5.93 6.40
N ARG A 209 -3.21 6.90 6.49
CA ARG A 209 -2.53 7.24 7.74
C ARG A 209 -3.48 7.79 8.79
N TYR A 210 -4.33 8.74 8.43
CA TYR A 210 -5.29 9.34 9.36
C TYR A 210 -6.18 8.26 9.99
N ILE A 211 -6.71 7.37 9.14
CA ILE A 211 -7.48 6.20 9.54
C ILE A 211 -6.65 5.33 10.49
N ARG A 212 -5.42 4.94 10.15
CA ARG A 212 -4.58 4.12 11.05
C ARG A 212 -4.30 4.76 12.41
N VAL A 213 -3.97 6.06 12.43
CA VAL A 213 -3.69 6.79 13.68
C VAL A 213 -4.94 6.84 14.57
N HIS A 214 -6.09 7.22 14.03
CA HIS A 214 -7.34 7.40 14.79
C HIS A 214 -8.08 6.11 15.12
N LEU A 215 -7.86 5.04 14.36
CA LEU A 215 -8.40 3.71 14.64
C LEU A 215 -7.71 3.05 15.86
N GLU A 216 -6.51 3.50 16.23
CA GLU A 216 -5.70 2.87 17.28
C GLU A 216 -5.63 3.68 18.60
N ASP A 217 -6.28 4.85 18.67
CA ASP A 217 -6.40 5.67 19.88
C ASP A 217 -7.59 5.26 20.80
N SER A 218 -8.25 4.12 20.52
CA SER A 218 -9.17 3.51 21.48
C SER A 218 -8.42 2.59 22.44
N PRO A 219 -8.75 2.63 23.75
CA PRO A 219 -7.82 2.27 24.81
C PRO A 219 -7.48 0.78 24.79
N ARG A 220 -6.28 0.45 24.29
CA ARG A 220 -5.53 -0.67 24.87
C ARG A 220 -5.05 -0.21 26.23
N SER A 221 -5.91 -0.37 27.24
CA SER A 221 -5.49 -0.31 28.63
C SER A 221 -4.31 -1.26 28.79
N SER A 222 -3.21 -0.71 29.27
CA SER A 222 -2.08 -1.45 29.79
C SER A 222 -2.55 -2.27 30.98
N SER A 223 -2.96 -3.52 30.75
CA SER A 223 -3.15 -4.50 31.83
C SER A 223 -2.89 -5.92 31.35
N ALA A 224 -1.73 -6.16 30.74
CA ALA A 224 -1.07 -7.45 30.92
C ALA A 224 -0.28 -7.35 32.23
N ASN A 225 -1.02 -7.44 33.33
CA ASN A 225 -0.49 -7.41 34.67
C ASN A 225 0.48 -8.58 34.83
N THR A 226 1.64 -8.27 35.39
CA THR A 226 2.58 -9.21 35.97
C THR A 226 1.85 -10.18 36.88
N THR A 227 1.65 -11.42 36.45
CA THR A 227 1.25 -12.50 37.36
C THR A 227 2.14 -13.71 37.14
N SER A 228 3.24 -13.70 37.89
CA SER A 228 3.77 -14.86 38.64
C SER A 228 3.85 -16.19 37.90
N TRP A 229 4.94 -16.42 37.17
CA TRP A 229 5.49 -17.77 36.95
C TRP A 229 6.61 -18.05 37.96
N MET A 230 6.23 -18.20 39.23
CA MET A 230 6.99 -18.93 40.24
C MET A 230 6.06 -19.98 40.82
N GLY A 231 6.36 -21.25 40.55
CA GLY A 231 5.72 -22.40 41.17
C GLY A 231 4.83 -23.21 40.21
N LEU A 232 5.42 -24.21 39.57
CA LEU A 232 5.15 -25.63 39.86
C LEU A 232 5.89 -26.54 38.86
N ARG A 233 6.79 -27.35 39.44
CA ARG A 233 7.56 -28.48 38.91
C ARG A 233 8.86 -28.16 38.18
#